data_AF-S4XVC7-F1
#
_entry.id   AF-S4XVC7-F1
#
_cell.length_a   1.000
_cell.length_b   1.000
_cell.length_c   1.000
_cell.angle_alpha   90.00
_cell.angle_beta   90.00
_cell.angle_gamma   90.00
#
_symmetry.space_group_name_H-M   'P 1'
#
loop_
_entity.id
_entity.type
_entity.pdbx_description
1 polymer ?
#
loop_
_entity_poly.entity_id
_entity_poly.type
_entity_poly.pdbx_seq_one_letter_code
_entity_poly.pdbx_strand_id
1 'polypeptide(L)'
;MSVVLVKGDDPSLLAEQDGEPRLHRVLGAYLHLEPLEADDEDRLDRASARLAAALGPELRWTHASVLPGVQRYRPTDLDFISGSVSALPQPQTGRTLEEQFLAADLGQLARNDLEVHIQGGDNPEAAHPISIRCWAEIVGIIPGDANYTFFPVLAFTVPETWPLDALRQLVLDTAAELRVRWGNLGLTYASWDVYDVETAARARYAHARRHPGFDVGEYVRCVHWFHEKIRTVSWITILGPTMIAELRPEQRVALDRRPLLYTGSVGPNLVIQAGAAPEAGDRNRLNFPPAYAEVDRVLRPQRASRGADMLWLNPWKEATIEEWLRRFEGASTLSGRPGGGRWPSPT
;
A
#
# COMPACT_ATOMS: atom_id res chain seq x y z
N MET A 1 -18.86 -10.98 -17.17
CA MET A 1 -17.95 -10.87 -18.33
C MET A 1 -17.00 -12.05 -18.34
N SER A 2 -16.46 -12.44 -19.51
CA SER A 2 -15.42 -13.47 -19.59
C SER A 2 -14.05 -12.76 -19.59
N VAL A 3 -13.18 -13.16 -18.68
CA VAL A 3 -11.81 -12.64 -18.55
C VAL A 3 -10.79 -13.69 -18.99
N VAL A 4 -9.61 -13.25 -19.40
CA VAL A 4 -8.50 -14.10 -19.85
C VAL A 4 -7.23 -13.71 -19.09
N LEU A 5 -6.47 -14.72 -18.65
CA LEU A 5 -5.12 -14.51 -18.12
C LEU A 5 -4.19 -14.15 -19.28
N VAL A 6 -3.52 -13.01 -19.15
CA VAL A 6 -2.55 -12.57 -20.16
C VAL A 6 -1.25 -13.36 -19.97
N LYS A 7 -0.67 -13.85 -21.07
CA LYS A 7 0.60 -14.58 -21.09
C LYS A 7 1.70 -13.72 -21.71
N GLY A 8 2.92 -13.81 -21.17
CA GLY A 8 4.11 -13.16 -21.74
C GLY A 8 4.61 -11.99 -20.90
N ASP A 9 5.28 -11.04 -21.56
CA ASP A 9 5.91 -9.86 -20.92
C ASP A 9 4.92 -8.71 -20.67
N ASP A 10 3.63 -8.89 -20.96
CA ASP A 10 2.59 -7.92 -20.65
C ASP A 10 2.52 -7.67 -19.13
N PRO A 11 2.54 -6.40 -18.67
CA PRO A 11 2.37 -6.09 -17.26
C PRO A 11 0.97 -6.44 -16.74
N SER A 12 -0.03 -6.55 -17.60
CA SER A 12 -1.39 -6.97 -17.27
C SER A 12 -1.40 -8.45 -16.88
N LEU A 13 -2.00 -8.78 -15.74
CA LEU A 13 -2.23 -10.16 -15.31
C LEU A 13 -3.57 -10.69 -15.78
N LEU A 14 -4.54 -9.80 -15.89
CA LEU A 14 -5.92 -10.11 -16.21
C LEU A 14 -6.45 -9.05 -17.15
N ALA A 15 -7.06 -9.49 -18.24
CA ALA A 15 -7.79 -8.62 -19.15
C ALA A 15 -9.16 -9.24 -19.50
N GLU A 16 -10.08 -8.39 -19.94
CA GLU A 16 -11.31 -8.79 -20.61
C GLU A 16 -11.01 -9.46 -21.97
N GLN A 17 -12.02 -10.10 -22.56
CA GLN A 17 -11.87 -10.71 -23.89
C GLN A 17 -11.53 -9.69 -25.00
N ASP A 18 -11.93 -8.43 -24.84
CA ASP A 18 -11.60 -7.33 -25.75
C ASP A 18 -10.20 -6.73 -25.49
N GLY A 19 -9.48 -7.24 -24.48
CA GLY A 19 -8.14 -6.82 -24.11
C GLY A 19 -8.08 -5.74 -23.04
N GLU A 20 -9.20 -5.28 -22.49
CA GLU A 20 -9.17 -4.27 -21.44
C GLU A 20 -8.58 -4.81 -20.12
N PRO A 21 -7.54 -4.17 -19.56
CA PRO A 21 -6.88 -4.69 -18.38
C PRO A 21 -7.74 -4.49 -17.13
N ARG A 22 -7.79 -5.53 -16.30
CA ARG A 22 -8.48 -5.54 -15.00
C ARG A 22 -7.51 -5.60 -13.82
N LEU A 23 -6.27 -6.02 -14.06
CA LEU A 23 -5.24 -6.16 -13.04
C LEU A 23 -3.85 -6.01 -13.65
N HIS A 24 -3.02 -5.14 -13.09
CA HIS A 24 -1.62 -4.94 -13.49
C HIS A 24 -0.67 -5.40 -12.39
N ARG A 25 0.49 -5.93 -12.81
CA ARG A 25 1.69 -5.93 -11.96
C ARG A 25 2.32 -4.55 -12.01
N VAL A 26 2.66 -4.02 -10.83
CA VAL A 26 3.14 -2.65 -10.68
C VAL A 26 4.18 -2.56 -9.59
N LEU A 27 4.87 -1.43 -9.55
CA LEU A 27 5.52 -0.97 -8.33
C LEU A 27 4.54 -0.10 -7.56
N GLY A 28 4.54 -0.20 -6.25
CA GLY A 28 3.69 0.64 -5.43
C GLY A 28 4.24 0.84 -4.04
N ALA A 29 3.79 1.94 -3.44
CA ALA A 29 4.11 2.31 -2.08
C ALA A 29 2.84 2.35 -1.25
N TYR A 30 2.97 1.96 0.02
CA TYR A 30 1.93 2.07 1.03
C TYR A 30 2.55 2.72 2.27
N LEU A 31 2.03 3.87 2.68
CA LEU A 31 2.45 4.63 3.85
C LEU A 31 1.28 4.64 4.84
N HIS A 32 1.41 3.86 5.90
CA HIS A 32 0.54 3.95 7.07
C HIS A 32 0.98 5.17 7.86
N LEU A 33 0.06 6.08 8.14
CA LEU A 33 0.37 7.29 8.89
C LEU A 33 -0.07 7.11 10.34
N GLU A 34 0.54 7.89 11.23
CA GLU A 34 -0.01 8.10 12.57
C GLU A 34 -1.43 8.71 12.45
N PRO A 35 -2.27 8.62 13.49
CA PRO A 35 -3.54 9.32 13.52
C PRO A 35 -3.31 10.80 13.24
N LEU A 36 -4.13 11.35 12.35
CA LEU A 36 -3.96 12.71 11.86
C LEU A 36 -4.29 13.72 12.95
N GLU A 37 -3.44 14.72 13.08
CA GLU A 37 -3.62 15.86 13.97
C GLU A 37 -3.97 17.12 13.16
N ALA A 38 -4.53 18.13 13.83
CA ALA A 38 -4.99 19.35 13.17
C ALA A 38 -3.87 20.12 12.45
N ASP A 39 -2.62 19.95 12.88
CA ASP A 39 -1.43 20.58 12.31
C ASP A 39 -0.81 19.77 11.14
N ASP A 40 -1.40 18.64 10.76
CA ASP A 40 -0.93 17.83 9.63
C ASP A 40 -1.37 18.38 8.25
N GLU A 41 -2.27 19.37 8.21
CA GLU A 41 -2.81 19.96 6.97
C GLU A 41 -1.69 20.36 5.99
N ASP A 42 -0.75 21.18 6.45
CA ASP A 42 0.39 21.63 5.64
C ASP A 42 1.26 20.46 5.12
N ARG A 43 1.37 19.38 5.89
CA ARG A 43 2.16 18.19 5.50
C ARG A 43 1.46 17.42 4.39
N LEU A 44 0.15 17.26 4.54
CA LEU A 44 -0.72 16.59 3.58
C LEU A 44 -0.75 17.36 2.26
N ASP A 45 -0.85 18.69 2.30
CA ASP A 45 -0.81 19.54 1.11
C ASP A 45 0.50 19.38 0.34
N ARG A 46 1.65 19.37 1.04
CA ARG A 46 2.95 19.16 0.39
C ARG A 46 3.07 17.75 -0.20
N ALA A 47 2.57 16.73 0.48
CA ALA A 47 2.53 15.36 -0.03
C ALA A 47 1.63 15.24 -1.27
N SER A 48 0.42 15.80 -1.21
CA SER A 48 -0.56 15.86 -2.30
C SER A 48 0.00 16.59 -3.52
N ALA A 49 0.59 17.78 -3.33
CA ALA A 49 1.21 18.54 -4.40
C ALA A 49 2.35 17.77 -5.07
N ARG A 50 3.16 17.04 -4.29
CA ARG A 50 4.24 16.21 -4.83
C ARG A 50 3.69 15.06 -5.69
N LEU A 51 2.65 14.36 -5.21
CA LEU A 51 2.02 13.29 -5.98
C LEU A 51 1.29 13.81 -7.22
N ALA A 52 0.60 14.95 -7.11
CA ALA A 52 -0.04 15.61 -8.25
C ALA A 52 0.98 15.99 -9.33
N ALA A 53 2.14 16.53 -8.93
CA ALA A 53 3.18 16.87 -9.88
C ALA A 53 3.77 15.64 -10.59
N ALA A 54 3.95 14.54 -9.87
CA ALA A 54 4.57 13.33 -10.41
C ALA A 54 3.60 12.46 -11.23
N LEU A 55 2.36 12.30 -10.78
CA LEU A 55 1.40 11.32 -11.32
C LEU A 55 0.18 12.00 -11.97
N GLY A 56 -0.15 13.23 -11.56
CA GLY A 56 -1.34 13.96 -12.01
C GLY A 56 -1.54 14.05 -13.53
N PRO A 57 -0.49 14.20 -14.37
CA PRO A 57 -0.66 14.18 -15.83
C PRO A 57 -1.31 12.91 -16.37
N GLU A 58 -1.25 11.79 -15.65
CA GLU A 58 -1.80 10.50 -16.04
C GLU A 58 -3.15 10.20 -15.40
N LEU A 59 -3.51 10.89 -14.30
CA LEU A 59 -4.75 10.65 -13.56
C LEU A 59 -5.97 11.21 -14.31
N ARG A 60 -7.07 10.46 -14.31
CA ARG A 60 -8.27 10.77 -15.11
C ARG A 60 -9.58 10.57 -14.35
N TRP A 61 -9.61 9.66 -13.40
CA TRP A 61 -10.84 9.21 -12.75
C TRP A 61 -10.68 9.13 -11.24
N THR A 62 -11.73 9.51 -10.52
CA THR A 62 -11.82 9.45 -9.06
C THR A 62 -13.06 8.65 -8.68
N HIS A 63 -12.89 7.68 -7.80
CA HIS A 63 -13.95 7.02 -7.05
C HIS A 63 -13.74 7.31 -5.57
N ALA A 64 -14.80 7.65 -4.85
CA ALA A 64 -14.74 7.84 -3.41
C ALA A 64 -15.97 7.23 -2.75
N SER A 65 -15.79 6.63 -1.57
CA SER A 65 -16.89 5.98 -0.84
C SER A 65 -18.04 6.94 -0.50
N VAL A 66 -17.78 8.25 -0.47
CA VAL A 66 -18.76 9.30 -0.16
C VAL A 66 -19.32 10.00 -1.40
N LEU A 67 -18.86 9.64 -2.61
CA LEU A 67 -19.32 10.22 -3.87
C LEU A 67 -20.14 9.19 -4.67
N PRO A 68 -21.18 9.63 -5.41
CA PRO A 68 -21.90 8.73 -6.30
C PRO A 68 -21.05 8.39 -7.53
N GLY A 69 -20.69 7.11 -7.67
CA GLY A 69 -20.04 6.56 -8.85
C GLY A 69 -18.63 7.11 -9.14
N VAL A 70 -18.15 6.87 -10.37
CA VAL A 70 -16.85 7.33 -10.86
C VAL A 70 -16.98 8.72 -11.46
N GLN A 71 -16.09 9.63 -11.06
CA GLN A 71 -16.05 11.03 -11.48
C GLN A 71 -14.73 11.34 -12.22
N ARG A 72 -14.68 12.46 -12.94
CA ARG A 72 -13.42 12.97 -13.51
C ARG A 72 -12.49 13.46 -12.40
N TYR A 73 -11.22 13.09 -12.49
CA TYR A 73 -10.19 13.53 -11.56
C TYR A 73 -10.03 15.06 -11.58
N ARG A 74 -9.93 15.64 -10.38
CA ARG A 74 -9.54 17.02 -10.13
C ARG A 74 -8.39 17.02 -9.13
N PRO A 75 -7.43 17.96 -9.21
CA PRO A 75 -6.36 18.05 -8.23
C PRO A 75 -6.83 18.09 -6.77
N THR A 76 -7.95 18.77 -6.50
CA THR A 76 -8.60 18.85 -5.18
C THR A 76 -9.14 17.50 -4.68
N ASP A 77 -9.21 16.47 -5.51
CA ASP A 77 -9.57 15.12 -5.06
C ASP A 77 -8.43 14.49 -4.21
N LEU A 78 -7.22 15.07 -4.23
CA LEU A 78 -6.15 14.70 -3.29
C LEU A 78 -6.32 15.35 -1.92
N ASP A 79 -7.23 16.30 -1.75
CA ASP A 79 -7.50 16.88 -0.42
C ASP A 79 -8.16 15.82 0.48
N PHE A 80 -8.77 14.79 -0.11
CA PHE A 80 -9.29 13.62 0.60
C PHE A 80 -8.20 12.74 1.22
N ILE A 81 -6.92 12.88 0.84
CA ILE A 81 -5.79 12.20 1.49
C ILE A 81 -5.75 12.56 2.99
N SER A 82 -6.20 13.77 3.34
CA SER A 82 -6.23 14.25 4.72
C SER A 82 -7.18 13.48 5.64
N GLY A 83 -8.07 12.62 5.12
CA GLY A 83 -9.11 11.95 5.92
C GLY A 83 -10.03 12.91 6.70
N SER A 84 -9.79 14.22 6.62
CA SER A 84 -10.46 15.27 7.34
C SER A 84 -11.66 15.65 6.51
N VAL A 85 -12.77 14.97 6.77
CA VAL A 85 -14.07 15.36 6.20
C VAL A 85 -14.44 16.80 6.59
N SER A 86 -13.81 17.36 7.64
CA SER A 86 -13.90 18.78 7.99
C SER A 86 -13.16 19.74 7.05
N ALA A 87 -12.08 19.29 6.39
CA ALA A 87 -11.33 20.10 5.42
C ALA A 87 -11.85 19.92 3.99
N LEU A 88 -12.53 18.81 3.70
CA LEU A 88 -13.41 18.76 2.54
C LEU A 88 -14.45 19.87 2.74
N PRO A 89 -14.60 20.84 1.81
CA PRO A 89 -15.79 21.67 1.82
C PRO A 89 -16.94 20.69 1.90
N GLN A 90 -17.75 20.77 2.97
CA GLN A 90 -18.83 19.81 3.20
C GLN A 90 -19.46 19.51 1.84
N PRO A 91 -19.59 18.24 1.40
CA PRO A 91 -20.31 17.94 0.17
C PRO A 91 -21.55 18.81 0.21
N GLN A 92 -21.75 19.67 -0.81
CA GLN A 92 -22.72 20.79 -0.85
C GLN A 92 -24.17 20.30 -0.73
N THR A 93 -24.46 19.66 0.38
CA THR A 93 -25.63 18.87 0.72
C THR A 93 -26.14 19.30 2.10
N GLY A 94 -25.39 20.14 2.83
CA GLY A 94 -25.77 20.71 4.12
C GLY A 94 -25.84 19.68 5.26
N ARG A 95 -25.14 18.55 5.11
CA ARG A 95 -25.22 17.40 6.03
C ARG A 95 -24.01 17.31 6.97
N THR A 96 -24.23 16.96 8.24
CA THR A 96 -23.18 16.68 9.24
C THR A 96 -22.32 15.48 8.83
N LEU A 97 -21.15 15.29 9.46
CA LEU A 97 -20.29 14.12 9.21
C LEU A 97 -21.05 12.80 9.44
N GLU A 98 -21.83 12.73 10.52
CA GLU A 98 -22.69 11.60 10.85
C GLU A 98 -23.75 11.37 9.75
N GLU A 99 -24.37 12.44 9.25
CA GLU A 99 -25.33 12.36 8.15
C GLU A 99 -24.66 11.98 6.82
N GLN A 100 -23.39 12.34 6.61
CA GLN A 100 -22.61 11.89 5.45
C GLN A 100 -22.24 10.41 5.57
N PHE A 101 -21.85 9.92 6.75
CA PHE A 101 -21.64 8.48 7.02
C PHE A 101 -22.91 7.67 6.79
N LEU A 102 -24.05 8.17 7.25
CA LEU A 102 -25.35 7.53 7.07
C LEU A 102 -25.85 7.65 5.62
N ALA A 103 -25.55 8.76 4.92
CA ALA A 103 -25.95 8.99 3.53
C ALA A 103 -25.06 8.31 2.49
N ALA A 104 -23.80 8.04 2.82
CA ALA A 104 -22.86 7.29 1.98
C ALA A 104 -23.09 5.77 2.05
N ASP A 105 -24.22 5.32 2.60
CA ASP A 105 -24.54 3.92 2.89
C ASP A 105 -23.50 3.19 3.77
N LEU A 106 -22.50 3.88 4.34
CA LEU A 106 -21.47 3.26 5.17
C LEU A 106 -22.08 2.68 6.45
N GLY A 107 -23.04 3.38 7.06
CA GLY A 107 -23.83 2.85 8.18
C GLY A 107 -24.73 1.66 7.81
N GLN A 108 -25.28 1.62 6.58
CA GLN A 108 -26.17 0.54 6.11
C GLN A 108 -25.39 -0.71 5.65
N LEU A 109 -24.18 -0.52 5.11
CA LEU A 109 -23.25 -1.56 4.66
C LEU A 109 -22.29 -2.01 5.78
N ALA A 110 -22.45 -1.48 7.00
CA ALA A 110 -21.54 -1.67 8.12
C ALA A 110 -20.06 -1.37 7.78
N ARG A 111 -19.81 -0.44 6.86
CA ARG A 111 -18.46 0.00 6.49
C ARG A 111 -17.99 1.06 7.49
N ASN A 112 -16.79 0.84 8.02
CA ASN A 112 -16.12 1.74 8.97
C ASN A 112 -14.89 2.39 8.32
N ASP A 113 -14.93 2.60 7.00
CA ASP A 113 -13.80 3.06 6.21
C ASP A 113 -14.20 4.17 5.22
N LEU A 114 -13.33 5.17 5.09
CA LEU A 114 -13.36 6.17 4.03
C LEU A 114 -12.29 5.80 3.00
N GLU A 115 -12.65 5.80 1.73
CA GLU A 115 -11.72 5.50 0.65
C GLU A 115 -11.88 6.53 -0.47
N VAL A 116 -10.74 6.98 -1.00
CA VAL A 116 -10.62 7.68 -2.27
C VAL A 116 -9.60 6.96 -3.13
N HIS A 117 -10.01 6.60 -4.34
CA HIS A 117 -9.17 5.94 -5.32
C HIS A 117 -9.20 6.74 -6.61
N ILE A 118 -8.03 7.23 -7.00
CA ILE A 118 -7.80 8.01 -8.21
C ILE A 118 -6.97 7.15 -9.15
N GLN A 119 -7.42 6.96 -10.39
CA GLN A 119 -6.70 6.19 -11.38
C GLN A 119 -6.46 6.98 -12.67
N GLY A 120 -5.44 6.56 -13.41
CA GLY A 120 -5.20 7.02 -14.77
C GLY A 120 -6.00 6.27 -15.84
N GLY A 121 -5.61 6.49 -17.09
CA GLY A 121 -6.18 5.83 -18.26
C GLY A 121 -7.46 6.47 -18.80
N ASP A 122 -7.73 6.25 -20.08
CA ASP A 122 -8.85 6.90 -20.77
C ASP A 122 -10.21 6.24 -20.52
N ASN A 123 -10.22 4.97 -20.08
CA ASN A 123 -11.44 4.24 -19.76
C ASN A 123 -11.72 4.29 -18.24
N PRO A 124 -12.89 4.80 -17.79
CA PRO A 124 -13.27 4.85 -16.37
C PRO A 124 -13.53 3.49 -15.73
N GLU A 125 -13.62 2.42 -16.51
CA GLU A 125 -13.89 1.06 -16.04
C GLU A 125 -12.63 0.18 -16.04
N ALA A 126 -11.60 0.51 -16.82
CA ALA A 126 -10.37 -0.28 -16.91
C ALA A 126 -9.39 0.04 -15.77
N ALA A 127 -8.58 -0.95 -15.39
CA ALA A 127 -7.49 -0.73 -14.45
C ALA A 127 -6.30 -0.05 -15.13
N HIS A 128 -5.62 0.83 -14.40
CA HIS A 128 -4.42 1.52 -14.88
C HIS A 128 -3.23 1.30 -13.94
N PRO A 129 -1.98 1.19 -14.46
CA PRO A 129 -0.79 1.03 -13.62
C PRO A 129 -0.45 2.23 -12.73
N ILE A 130 -1.01 3.41 -13.04
CA ILE A 130 -0.83 4.63 -12.27
C ILE A 130 -2.11 4.92 -11.52
N SER A 131 -2.03 4.90 -10.19
CA SER A 131 -3.13 5.26 -9.29
C SER A 131 -2.61 5.87 -7.99
N ILE A 132 -3.49 6.62 -7.32
CA ILE A 132 -3.33 7.10 -5.94
C ILE A 132 -4.55 6.62 -5.18
N ARG A 133 -4.35 6.04 -4.00
CA ARG A 133 -5.41 5.56 -3.13
C ARG A 133 -5.17 6.04 -1.72
N CYS A 134 -6.21 6.60 -1.12
CA CYS A 134 -6.25 6.91 0.29
C CYS A 134 -7.36 6.16 0.96
N TRP A 135 -7.02 5.57 2.09
CA TRP A 135 -7.91 4.77 2.90
C TRP A 135 -7.79 5.27 4.33
N ALA A 136 -8.90 5.45 5.03
CA ALA A 136 -8.91 5.68 6.46
C ALA A 136 -9.90 4.72 7.10
N GLU A 137 -9.40 3.80 7.93
CA GLU A 137 -10.28 3.01 8.79
C GLU A 137 -10.61 3.79 10.05
N ILE A 138 -11.86 3.70 10.48
CA ILE A 138 -12.43 4.45 11.58
C ILE A 138 -12.84 3.46 12.65
N VAL A 139 -12.30 3.62 13.85
CA VAL A 139 -12.57 2.75 14.99
C VAL A 139 -13.23 3.54 16.11
N GLY A 140 -14.08 2.86 16.87
CA GLY A 140 -14.76 3.44 18.04
C GLY A 140 -15.98 4.29 17.68
N ILE A 141 -16.69 3.95 16.60
CA ILE A 141 -17.93 4.66 16.23
C ILE A 141 -19.02 4.38 17.29
N ILE A 142 -19.18 5.31 18.23
CA ILE A 142 -20.25 5.30 19.22
C ILE A 142 -21.24 6.42 18.82
N PRO A 143 -22.54 6.11 18.61
CA PRO A 143 -23.53 7.15 18.32
C PRO A 143 -23.54 8.25 19.39
N GLY A 144 -23.40 9.51 18.96
CA GLY A 144 -23.34 10.68 19.85
C GLY A 144 -21.96 11.00 20.45
N ASP A 145 -20.93 10.20 20.18
CA ASP A 145 -19.53 10.53 20.50
C ASP A 145 -18.83 11.11 19.26
N ALA A 146 -18.19 12.26 19.41
CA ALA A 146 -17.44 12.93 18.34
C ALA A 146 -15.98 12.45 18.24
N ASN A 147 -15.52 11.59 19.15
CA ASN A 147 -14.13 11.14 19.21
C ASN A 147 -13.92 9.86 18.40
N TYR A 148 -13.77 10.01 17.09
CA TYR A 148 -13.37 8.91 16.21
C TYR A 148 -11.85 8.89 16.06
N THR A 149 -11.25 7.69 16.01
CA THR A 149 -9.84 7.53 15.64
C THR A 149 -9.74 7.07 14.19
N PHE A 150 -8.98 7.80 13.39
CA PHE A 150 -8.71 7.49 11.99
C PHE A 150 -7.35 6.84 11.86
N PHE A 151 -7.30 5.73 11.12
CA PHE A 151 -6.07 5.04 10.74
C PHE A 151 -5.88 5.19 9.23
N PRO A 152 -5.14 6.21 8.78
CA PRO A 152 -4.97 6.51 7.37
C PRO A 152 -3.84 5.69 6.72
N VAL A 153 -4.03 5.36 5.44
CA VAL A 153 -3.02 4.80 4.54
C VAL A 153 -3.05 5.61 3.25
N LEU A 154 -1.89 6.11 2.87
CA LEU A 154 -1.63 6.65 1.54
C LEU A 154 -0.94 5.58 0.70
N ALA A 155 -1.48 5.30 -0.48
CA ALA A 155 -0.89 4.38 -1.42
C ALA A 155 -0.85 4.99 -2.82
N PHE A 156 0.15 4.60 -3.60
CA PHE A 156 0.17 4.91 -5.03
C PHE A 156 0.95 3.84 -5.79
N THR A 157 0.62 3.71 -7.07
CA THR A 157 1.21 2.71 -7.97
C THR A 157 1.74 3.36 -9.24
N VAL A 158 2.75 2.73 -9.83
CA VAL A 158 3.34 3.08 -11.13
C VAL A 158 3.72 1.80 -11.90
N PRO A 159 3.84 1.84 -13.24
CA PRO A 159 4.34 0.71 -14.03
C PRO A 159 5.66 0.14 -13.50
N GLU A 160 5.88 -1.17 -13.67
CA GLU A 160 7.17 -1.81 -13.32
C GLU A 160 8.37 -1.20 -14.07
N THR A 161 8.11 -0.55 -15.21
CA THR A 161 9.13 0.13 -16.02
C THR A 161 9.48 1.53 -15.52
N TRP A 162 8.84 2.03 -14.45
CA TRP A 162 9.16 3.34 -13.89
C TRP A 162 10.59 3.37 -13.35
N PRO A 163 11.37 4.45 -13.57
CA PRO A 163 12.74 4.53 -13.07
C PRO A 163 12.82 4.34 -11.55
N LEU A 164 13.49 3.27 -11.10
CA LEU A 164 13.53 2.85 -9.71
C LEU A 164 14.05 3.94 -8.76
N ASP A 165 15.08 4.68 -9.16
CA ASP A 165 15.62 5.77 -8.36
C ASP A 165 14.63 6.94 -8.23
N ALA A 166 13.92 7.28 -9.31
CA ALA A 166 12.91 8.33 -9.28
C ALA A 166 11.71 7.93 -8.41
N LEU A 167 11.27 6.68 -8.49
CA LEU A 167 10.20 6.16 -7.64
C LEU A 167 10.62 6.14 -6.17
N ARG A 168 11.84 5.64 -5.87
CA ARG A 168 12.38 5.65 -4.53
C ARG A 168 12.41 7.07 -3.98
N GLN A 169 12.93 8.03 -4.75
CA GLN A 169 12.99 9.43 -4.33
C GLN A 169 11.60 9.99 -4.04
N LEU A 170 10.62 9.77 -4.94
CA LEU A 170 9.23 10.19 -4.76
C LEU A 170 8.64 9.66 -3.45
N VAL A 171 8.83 8.37 -3.16
CA VAL A 171 8.31 7.73 -1.93
C VAL A 171 8.99 8.30 -0.70
N LEU A 172 10.32 8.42 -0.70
CA LEU A 172 11.07 8.90 0.45
C LEU A 172 10.77 10.37 0.75
N ASP A 173 10.68 11.22 -0.27
CA ASP A 173 10.31 12.64 -0.09
C ASP A 173 8.88 12.78 0.42
N THR A 174 7.95 11.96 -0.07
CA THR A 174 6.57 11.92 0.44
C THR A 174 6.54 11.48 1.90
N ALA A 175 7.26 10.42 2.24
CA ALA A 175 7.38 9.93 3.62
C ALA A 175 8.07 10.93 4.56
N ALA A 176 8.94 11.81 4.04
CA ALA A 176 9.61 12.85 4.83
C ALA A 176 8.64 13.93 5.33
N GLU A 177 7.59 14.23 4.56
CA GLU A 177 6.58 15.23 4.93
C GLU A 177 5.60 14.70 5.97
N LEU A 178 5.21 13.43 5.79
CA LEU A 178 4.14 12.80 6.54
C LEU A 178 4.63 12.21 7.86
N ARG A 179 3.73 12.13 8.84
CA ARG A 179 3.94 11.35 10.07
C ARG A 179 3.73 9.88 9.78
N VAL A 180 4.72 9.24 9.16
CA VAL A 180 4.65 7.82 8.84
C VAL A 180 4.70 7.01 10.13
N ARG A 181 3.75 6.09 10.31
CA ARG A 181 3.81 5.02 11.31
C ARG A 181 4.74 3.92 10.81
N TRP A 182 4.45 3.40 9.62
CA TRP A 182 5.34 2.54 8.84
C TRP A 182 4.93 2.56 7.37
N GLY A 183 5.78 2.07 6.49
CA GLY A 183 5.44 1.95 5.08
C GLY A 183 6.30 0.97 4.34
N ASN A 184 5.93 0.73 3.08
CA ASN A 184 6.71 -0.09 2.17
C ASN A 184 6.69 0.47 0.75
N LEU A 185 7.67 0.07 -0.05
CA LEU A 185 7.70 0.23 -1.50
C LEU A 185 8.22 -1.08 -2.11
N GLY A 186 7.56 -1.56 -3.15
CA GLY A 186 8.04 -2.68 -3.96
C GLY A 186 6.98 -3.19 -4.93
N LEU A 187 7.04 -4.47 -5.28
CA LEU A 187 6.10 -5.08 -6.23
C LEU A 187 4.72 -5.26 -5.58
N THR A 188 3.68 -4.85 -6.29
CA THR A 188 2.29 -4.98 -5.87
C THR A 188 1.38 -5.06 -7.11
N TYR A 189 0.10 -4.83 -6.93
CA TYR A 189 -0.91 -4.86 -7.97
C TYR A 189 -1.66 -3.54 -8.05
N ALA A 190 -2.06 -3.16 -9.27
CA ALA A 190 -3.04 -2.11 -9.50
C ALA A 190 -4.29 -2.73 -10.13
N SER A 191 -5.44 -2.52 -9.50
CA SER A 191 -6.77 -2.94 -9.94
C SER A 191 -7.74 -1.76 -9.86
N TRP A 192 -8.82 -1.82 -10.62
CA TRP A 192 -9.96 -0.89 -10.48
C TRP A 192 -11.18 -1.64 -9.98
N ASP A 193 -11.18 -1.90 -8.68
CA ASP A 193 -12.10 -2.80 -7.99
C ASP A 193 -13.52 -2.20 -7.82
N VAL A 194 -13.93 -1.23 -8.65
CA VAL A 194 -15.28 -0.64 -8.60
C VAL A 194 -16.32 -1.61 -9.19
N TYR A 195 -15.92 -2.47 -10.14
CA TYR A 195 -16.84 -3.28 -10.94
C TYR A 195 -16.65 -4.80 -10.85
N ASP A 196 -15.44 -5.30 -10.58
CA ASP A 196 -15.16 -6.75 -10.54
C ASP A 196 -14.04 -7.12 -9.56
N VAL A 197 -14.36 -7.06 -8.27
CA VAL A 197 -13.40 -7.33 -7.18
C VAL A 197 -12.99 -8.79 -7.12
N GLU A 198 -13.93 -9.71 -7.32
CA GLU A 198 -13.69 -11.14 -7.07
C GLU A 198 -12.70 -11.74 -8.09
N THR A 199 -12.85 -11.37 -9.36
CA THR A 199 -11.98 -11.89 -10.41
C THR A 199 -10.54 -11.37 -10.24
N ALA A 200 -10.38 -10.08 -9.96
CA ALA A 200 -9.09 -9.48 -9.65
C ALA A 200 -8.47 -10.12 -8.40
N ALA A 201 -9.24 -10.33 -7.33
CA ALA A 201 -8.76 -10.96 -6.09
C ALA A 201 -8.26 -12.41 -6.31
N ARG A 202 -8.96 -13.21 -7.11
CA ARG A 202 -8.53 -14.58 -7.48
C ARG A 202 -7.23 -14.58 -8.28
N ALA A 203 -7.10 -13.68 -9.25
CA ALA A 203 -5.87 -13.54 -10.05
C ALA A 203 -4.68 -13.09 -9.18
N ARG A 204 -4.88 -12.07 -8.33
CA ARG A 204 -3.89 -11.61 -7.32
C ARG A 204 -3.46 -12.76 -6.42
N TYR A 205 -4.41 -13.50 -5.85
CA TYR A 205 -4.13 -14.65 -4.98
C TYR A 205 -3.24 -15.69 -5.68
N ALA A 206 -3.61 -16.11 -6.89
CA ALA A 206 -2.85 -17.12 -7.62
C ALA A 206 -1.42 -16.65 -7.94
N HIS A 207 -1.28 -15.41 -8.41
CA HIS A 207 0.02 -14.84 -8.77
C HIS A 207 0.91 -14.62 -7.54
N ALA A 208 0.39 -13.98 -6.49
CA ALA A 208 1.12 -13.67 -5.27
C ALA A 208 1.66 -14.95 -4.62
N ARG A 209 0.85 -16.01 -4.56
CA ARG A 209 1.29 -17.30 -4.01
C ARG A 209 2.46 -17.91 -4.75
N ARG A 210 2.64 -17.64 -6.05
CA ARG A 210 3.84 -18.06 -6.79
C ARG A 210 5.00 -17.11 -6.59
N HIS A 211 4.75 -15.80 -6.59
CA HIS A 211 5.76 -14.75 -6.53
C HIS A 211 5.71 -14.00 -5.19
N PRO A 212 6.40 -14.50 -4.14
CA PRO A 212 6.24 -14.01 -2.77
C PRO A 212 6.74 -12.57 -2.57
N GLY A 213 7.51 -12.02 -3.50
CA GLY A 213 7.95 -10.64 -3.49
C GLY A 213 6.87 -9.63 -3.82
N PHE A 214 5.81 -10.05 -4.52
CA PHE A 214 4.62 -9.21 -4.72
C PHE A 214 3.83 -9.13 -3.44
N ASP A 215 3.45 -7.93 -3.05
CA ASP A 215 2.51 -7.68 -1.98
C ASP A 215 1.07 -7.63 -2.51
N VAL A 216 0.11 -8.11 -1.72
CA VAL A 216 -1.32 -8.17 -2.14
C VAL A 216 -2.03 -6.85 -1.88
N GLY A 217 -1.47 -6.02 -0.98
CA GLY A 217 -1.95 -4.66 -0.73
C GLY A 217 -3.39 -4.56 -0.22
N GLU A 218 -3.89 -5.61 0.45
CA GLU A 218 -5.29 -5.71 0.87
C GLU A 218 -5.47 -5.16 2.30
N TYR A 219 -6.41 -4.22 2.44
CA TYR A 219 -6.58 -3.40 3.66
C TYR A 219 -8.02 -3.32 4.17
N VAL A 220 -8.94 -4.07 3.57
CA VAL A 220 -10.35 -4.09 4.02
C VAL A 220 -10.41 -4.49 5.50
N ARG A 221 -10.86 -3.54 6.34
CA ARG A 221 -11.12 -3.69 7.79
C ARG A 221 -9.93 -4.19 8.61
N CYS A 222 -8.70 -3.87 8.20
CA CYS A 222 -7.51 -4.32 8.92
C CYS A 222 -6.40 -3.29 9.07
N VAL A 223 -6.65 -2.03 8.71
CA VAL A 223 -5.65 -0.97 8.81
C VAL A 223 -5.28 -0.70 10.27
N HIS A 224 -6.26 -0.58 11.16
CA HIS A 224 -5.99 -0.33 12.58
C HIS A 224 -5.17 -1.46 13.23
N TRP A 225 -5.38 -2.71 12.82
CA TRP A 225 -4.55 -3.85 13.26
C TRP A 225 -3.09 -3.71 12.81
N PHE A 226 -2.88 -3.19 11.60
CA PHE A 226 -1.55 -2.93 11.08
C PHE A 226 -0.92 -1.63 11.58
N HIS A 227 -1.67 -0.77 12.27
CA HIS A 227 -1.07 0.41 12.89
C HIS A 227 0.02 0.03 13.91
N GLU A 228 -0.25 -0.99 14.72
CA GLU A 228 0.68 -1.48 15.75
C GLU A 228 1.66 -2.53 15.23
N LYS A 229 1.48 -3.01 13.99
CA LYS A 229 2.27 -4.12 13.43
C LYS A 229 2.51 -3.96 11.94
N ILE A 230 3.76 -4.17 11.53
CA ILE A 230 4.15 -4.17 10.12
C ILE A 230 3.48 -5.35 9.41
N ARG A 231 2.61 -5.06 8.44
CA ARG A 231 1.93 -6.10 7.64
C ARG A 231 2.93 -6.92 6.84
N THR A 232 3.87 -6.25 6.17
CA THR A 232 4.84 -6.89 5.26
C THR A 232 6.15 -6.14 5.21
N VAL A 233 7.20 -6.86 4.82
CA VAL A 233 8.45 -6.27 4.32
C VAL A 233 8.43 -6.29 2.79
N SER A 234 9.17 -5.38 2.17
CA SER A 234 9.29 -5.25 0.72
C SER A 234 10.68 -4.72 0.34
N TRP A 235 10.87 -4.35 -0.94
CA TRP A 235 12.13 -3.75 -1.43
C TRP A 235 12.60 -2.60 -0.56
N ILE A 236 11.69 -1.69 -0.18
CA ILE A 236 11.93 -0.69 0.85
C ILE A 236 10.88 -0.86 1.94
N THR A 237 11.34 -0.84 3.19
CA THR A 237 10.51 -0.79 4.39
C THR A 237 10.87 0.48 5.16
N ILE A 238 9.87 1.27 5.52
CA ILE A 238 10.02 2.54 6.24
C ILE A 238 9.41 2.35 7.63
N LEU A 239 10.14 2.72 8.67
CA LEU A 239 9.64 2.71 10.04
C LEU A 239 9.60 4.14 10.56
N GLY A 240 8.43 4.53 11.06
CA GLY A 240 8.21 5.79 11.73
C GLY A 240 8.83 5.85 13.13
N PRO A 241 8.87 7.04 13.76
CA PRO A 241 9.43 7.23 15.10
C PRO A 241 8.89 6.25 16.15
N THR A 242 7.58 6.02 16.15
CA THR A 242 6.94 5.11 17.12
C THR A 242 7.41 3.68 16.92
N MET A 243 7.45 3.19 15.67
CA MET A 243 7.94 1.84 15.35
C MET A 243 9.45 1.69 15.60
N ILE A 244 10.23 2.76 15.44
CA ILE A 244 11.66 2.77 15.77
C ILE A 244 11.87 2.64 17.27
N ALA A 245 11.08 3.32 18.10
CA ALA A 245 11.18 3.26 19.55
C ALA A 245 10.92 1.83 20.10
N GLU A 246 10.13 1.04 19.38
CA GLU A 246 9.88 -0.37 19.70
C GLU A 246 11.00 -1.33 19.26
N LEU A 247 11.98 -0.86 18.48
CA LEU A 247 13.12 -1.69 18.10
C LEU A 247 14.09 -1.85 19.27
N ARG A 248 14.46 -3.10 19.55
CA ARG A 248 15.54 -3.38 20.50
C ARG A 248 16.89 -2.96 19.90
N PRO A 249 17.86 -2.48 20.68
CA PRO A 249 19.16 -2.03 20.16
C PRO A 249 19.87 -3.06 19.27
N GLU A 250 19.77 -4.34 19.61
CA GLU A 250 20.36 -5.42 18.82
C GLU A 250 19.65 -5.63 17.47
N GLN A 251 18.37 -5.26 17.33
CA GLN A 251 17.70 -5.28 16.03
C GLN A 251 18.28 -4.20 15.12
N ARG A 252 18.55 -2.99 15.65
CA ARG A 252 19.18 -1.92 14.87
C ARG A 252 20.57 -2.33 14.39
N VAL A 253 21.40 -2.85 15.29
CA VAL A 253 22.72 -3.40 14.95
C VAL A 253 22.62 -4.54 13.93
N ALA A 254 21.61 -5.40 14.06
CA ALA A 254 21.39 -6.50 13.12
C ALA A 254 20.99 -6.00 11.73
N LEU A 255 20.19 -4.93 11.60
CA LEU A 255 19.86 -4.34 10.30
C LEU A 255 21.12 -3.78 9.63
N ASP A 256 21.94 -3.01 10.36
CA ASP A 256 23.11 -2.31 9.82
C ASP A 256 24.26 -3.27 9.40
N ARG A 257 24.30 -4.49 9.95
CA ARG A 257 25.36 -5.47 9.68
C ARG A 257 25.02 -6.49 8.59
N ARG A 258 23.80 -6.48 8.06
CA ARG A 258 23.35 -7.48 7.10
C ARG A 258 23.81 -7.12 5.69
N PRO A 259 24.48 -8.02 4.97
CA PRO A 259 25.12 -7.69 3.69
C PRO A 259 24.14 -7.39 2.56
N LEU A 260 22.89 -7.86 2.66
CA LEU A 260 21.85 -7.61 1.66
C LEU A 260 20.97 -6.40 2.00
N LEU A 261 21.22 -5.75 3.14
CA LEU A 261 20.41 -4.65 3.63
C LEU A 261 21.19 -3.34 3.55
N TYR A 262 20.48 -2.27 3.20
CA TYR A 262 20.97 -0.92 3.28
C TYR A 262 20.05 -0.13 4.19
N THR A 263 20.59 0.46 5.25
CA THR A 263 19.84 1.28 6.19
C THR A 263 20.18 2.75 5.99
N GLY A 264 19.17 3.60 6.17
CA GLY A 264 19.31 5.04 6.08
C GLY A 264 18.20 5.74 6.85
N SER A 265 18.13 7.05 6.71
CA SER A 265 17.09 7.86 7.34
C SER A 265 16.53 8.87 6.35
N VAL A 266 15.22 9.09 6.42
CA VAL A 266 14.56 10.18 5.72
C VAL A 266 13.69 10.96 6.70
N GLY A 267 14.07 12.20 6.98
CA GLY A 267 13.52 12.94 8.12
C GLY A 267 13.65 12.11 9.42
N PRO A 268 12.57 11.91 10.17
CA PRO A 268 12.59 11.13 11.41
C PRO A 268 12.42 9.62 11.17
N ASN A 269 12.28 9.17 9.93
CA ASN A 269 11.98 7.78 9.58
C ASN A 269 13.26 6.98 9.35
N LEU A 270 13.24 5.70 9.74
CA LEU A 270 14.25 4.70 9.40
C LEU A 270 13.85 4.04 8.08
N VAL A 271 14.78 4.01 7.13
CA VAL A 271 14.60 3.36 5.82
C VAL A 271 15.46 2.11 5.78
N ILE A 272 14.86 1.00 5.38
CA ILE A 272 15.53 -0.29 5.19
C ILE A 272 15.28 -0.72 3.75
N GLN A 273 16.32 -0.72 2.93
CA GLN A 273 16.28 -1.22 1.56
C GLN A 273 16.85 -2.64 1.53
N ALA A 274 16.08 -3.56 0.97
CA ALA A 274 16.42 -4.97 0.82
C ALA A 274 16.87 -5.25 -0.62
N GLY A 275 18.18 -5.37 -0.82
CA GLY A 275 18.78 -5.54 -2.15
C GLY A 275 18.81 -4.26 -2.98
N ALA A 276 19.34 -4.36 -4.20
CA ALA A 276 19.49 -3.21 -5.11
C ALA A 276 18.20 -2.87 -5.88
N ALA A 277 17.32 -3.85 -6.08
CA ALA A 277 16.11 -3.74 -6.88
C ALA A 277 15.00 -4.61 -6.26
N PRO A 278 13.73 -4.37 -6.60
CA PRO A 278 12.64 -5.23 -6.15
C PRO A 278 12.76 -6.65 -6.73
N GLU A 279 12.45 -7.65 -5.92
CA GLU A 279 12.62 -9.07 -6.25
C GLU A 279 11.28 -9.79 -6.15
N ALA A 280 10.76 -10.32 -7.27
CA ALA A 280 9.49 -11.05 -7.28
C ALA A 280 9.56 -12.41 -6.58
N GLY A 281 10.71 -13.10 -6.67
CA GLY A 281 10.81 -14.53 -6.36
C GLY A 281 9.98 -15.42 -7.29
N ASP A 282 10.13 -16.74 -7.17
CA ASP A 282 9.26 -17.76 -7.79
C ASP A 282 9.36 -19.06 -6.96
N ARG A 283 8.31 -19.36 -6.16
CA ARG A 283 8.25 -20.56 -5.32
C ARG A 283 8.40 -21.84 -6.12
N ASN A 284 7.89 -21.88 -7.35
CA ASN A 284 7.96 -23.08 -8.20
C ASN A 284 9.39 -23.34 -8.70
N ARG A 285 10.26 -22.33 -8.65
CA ARG A 285 11.68 -22.42 -8.98
C ARG A 285 12.58 -22.37 -7.74
N LEU A 286 11.99 -22.47 -6.55
CA LEU A 286 12.69 -22.34 -5.25
C LEU A 286 13.50 -21.04 -5.14
N ASN A 287 13.07 -19.99 -5.85
CA ASN A 287 13.70 -18.68 -5.81
C ASN A 287 12.96 -17.79 -4.81
N PHE A 288 13.53 -17.57 -3.63
CA PHE A 288 12.95 -16.71 -2.60
C PHE A 288 13.81 -15.46 -2.44
N PRO A 289 13.23 -14.24 -2.40
CA PRO A 289 13.97 -13.00 -2.20
C PRO A 289 14.79 -13.03 -0.89
N PRO A 290 16.12 -13.23 -0.94
CA PRO A 290 16.91 -13.47 0.27
C PRO A 290 17.02 -12.20 1.11
N ALA A 291 17.07 -11.03 0.48
CA ALA A 291 17.12 -9.75 1.17
C ALA A 291 15.82 -9.51 1.97
N TYR A 292 14.65 -9.89 1.43
CA TYR A 292 13.37 -9.70 2.11
C TYR A 292 13.28 -10.62 3.33
N ALA A 293 13.80 -11.85 3.22
CA ALA A 293 13.91 -12.77 4.34
C ALA A 293 14.86 -12.25 5.44
N GLU A 294 15.92 -11.51 5.09
CA GLU A 294 16.79 -10.87 6.08
C GLU A 294 16.07 -9.77 6.86
N VAL A 295 15.30 -8.90 6.17
CA VAL A 295 14.48 -7.86 6.83
C VAL A 295 13.42 -8.52 7.71
N ASP A 296 12.66 -9.48 7.16
CA ASP A 296 11.64 -10.23 7.90
C ASP A 296 12.19 -10.80 9.20
N ARG A 297 13.34 -11.48 9.12
CA ARG A 297 13.94 -12.12 10.29
C ARG A 297 14.31 -11.11 11.39
N VAL A 298 14.75 -9.90 11.02
CA VAL A 298 15.10 -8.86 12.02
C VAL A 298 13.85 -8.18 12.57
N LEU A 299 12.88 -7.85 11.71
CA LEU A 299 11.66 -7.13 12.09
C LEU A 299 10.52 -8.03 12.57
N ARG A 300 10.73 -9.35 12.65
CA ARG A 300 9.69 -10.32 13.06
C ARG A 300 8.93 -9.93 14.33
N PRO A 301 9.55 -9.41 15.40
CA PRO A 301 8.82 -8.98 16.61
C PRO A 301 7.80 -7.85 16.35
N GLN A 302 8.05 -7.01 15.35
CA GLN A 302 7.20 -5.90 14.94
C GLN A 302 6.20 -6.29 13.84
N ARG A 303 6.30 -7.48 13.25
CA ARG A 303 5.41 -7.92 12.17
C ARG A 303 4.10 -8.52 12.68
N ALA A 304 3.04 -8.32 11.90
CA ALA A 304 1.80 -9.07 12.06
C ALA A 304 2.03 -10.54 11.68
N SER A 305 1.51 -11.46 12.49
CA SER A 305 1.70 -12.91 12.31
C SER A 305 0.41 -13.72 12.38
N ARG A 306 -0.71 -13.09 12.78
CA ARG A 306 -2.03 -13.71 12.88
C ARG A 306 -2.94 -13.09 11.83
N GLY A 307 -3.74 -13.93 11.19
CA GLY A 307 -4.70 -13.54 10.17
C GLY A 307 -6.11 -13.38 10.72
N ALA A 308 -6.33 -13.71 12.01
CA ALA A 308 -7.60 -13.52 12.69
C ALA A 308 -8.10 -12.08 12.48
N ASP A 309 -9.38 -11.95 12.16
CA ASP A 309 -10.08 -10.68 11.91
C ASP A 309 -9.62 -9.90 10.65
N MET A 310 -8.71 -10.45 9.83
CA MET A 310 -8.34 -9.86 8.54
C MET A 310 -9.23 -10.37 7.40
N LEU A 311 -9.74 -9.46 6.57
CA LEU A 311 -10.58 -9.79 5.42
C LEU A 311 -9.86 -9.47 4.12
N TRP A 312 -9.23 -10.46 3.49
CA TRP A 312 -8.50 -10.28 2.22
C TRP A 312 -9.32 -10.65 0.96
N LEU A 313 -10.64 -10.79 1.13
CA LEU A 313 -11.59 -11.27 0.12
C LEU A 313 -11.27 -12.68 -0.39
N ASN A 314 -12.25 -13.33 -1.02
CA ASN A 314 -12.04 -14.68 -1.55
C ASN A 314 -10.96 -14.69 -2.65
N PRO A 315 -10.08 -15.73 -2.69
CA PRO A 315 -10.16 -16.99 -1.93
C PRO A 315 -9.31 -17.00 -0.65
N TRP A 316 -8.87 -15.85 -0.13
CA TRP A 316 -8.11 -15.79 1.11
C TRP A 316 -8.95 -16.25 2.30
N LYS A 317 -8.36 -17.14 3.08
CA LYS A 317 -8.84 -17.61 4.38
C LYS A 317 -7.80 -17.28 5.44
N GLU A 318 -8.20 -17.23 6.70
CA GLU A 318 -7.31 -16.97 7.85
C GLU A 318 -5.99 -17.75 7.75
N ALA A 319 -6.04 -19.07 7.59
CA ALA A 319 -4.83 -19.90 7.48
C ALA A 319 -3.92 -19.51 6.29
N THR A 320 -4.49 -19.09 5.16
CA THR A 320 -3.70 -18.65 3.99
C THR A 320 -3.17 -17.23 4.16
N ILE A 321 -3.89 -16.36 4.89
CA ILE A 321 -3.41 -15.03 5.27
C ILE A 321 -2.21 -15.20 6.20
N GLU A 322 -2.29 -16.09 7.19
CA GLU A 322 -1.17 -16.40 8.08
C GLU A 322 0.05 -16.98 7.34
N GLU A 323 -0.16 -17.97 6.45
CA GLU A 323 0.91 -18.49 5.57
C GLU A 323 1.58 -17.33 4.82
N TRP A 324 0.78 -16.39 4.32
CA TRP A 324 1.27 -15.27 3.54
C TRP A 324 2.01 -14.20 4.35
N LEU A 325 1.50 -13.85 5.52
CA LEU A 325 2.21 -12.98 6.46
C LEU A 325 3.56 -13.61 6.81
N ARG A 326 3.64 -14.93 6.93
CA ARG A 326 4.85 -15.67 7.29
C ARG A 326 5.68 -16.15 6.09
N ARG A 327 5.39 -15.71 4.86
CA ARG A 327 5.97 -16.28 3.63
C ARG A 327 7.50 -16.20 3.49
N PHE A 328 8.15 -15.32 4.24
CA PHE A 328 9.62 -15.21 4.25
C PHE A 328 10.27 -15.94 5.43
N GLU A 329 9.47 -16.51 6.33
CA GLU A 329 10.00 -17.30 7.44
C GLU A 329 10.61 -18.61 6.91
N GLY A 330 11.85 -18.90 7.29
CA GLY A 330 12.54 -20.11 6.87
C GLY A 330 13.22 -20.04 5.50
N ALA A 331 13.03 -18.98 4.71
CA ALA A 331 13.69 -18.83 3.40
C ALA A 331 15.23 -18.71 3.49
N SER A 332 15.77 -18.34 4.66
CA SER A 332 17.22 -18.19 4.87
C SER A 332 17.99 -19.51 4.96
N THR A 333 17.33 -20.68 5.02
CA THR A 333 18.00 -21.99 5.00
C THR A 333 18.18 -22.55 3.58
N LEU A 334 17.62 -21.88 2.56
CA LEU A 334 17.57 -22.37 1.18
C LEU A 334 18.49 -21.62 0.20
N SER A 335 19.14 -20.52 0.60
CA SER A 335 20.05 -19.76 -0.27
C SER A 335 21.52 -19.94 0.11
N GLY A 336 22.24 -20.72 -0.69
CA GLY A 336 23.70 -20.72 -0.70
C GLY A 336 24.24 -19.40 -1.27
N ARG A 337 25.05 -18.69 -0.45
CA ARG A 337 25.98 -17.58 -0.74
C ARG A 337 25.53 -16.44 -1.69
N PRO A 338 25.43 -15.20 -1.20
CA PRO A 338 25.52 -14.00 -2.04
C PRO A 338 26.95 -13.46 -2.10
N GLY A 339 27.41 -13.09 -3.30
CA GLY A 339 28.56 -12.22 -3.51
C GLY A 339 28.21 -10.78 -3.13
N GLY A 340 28.92 -10.21 -2.16
CA GLY A 340 28.73 -8.84 -1.71
C GLY A 340 29.24 -7.83 -2.75
N GLY A 341 28.35 -6.97 -3.23
CA GLY A 341 28.66 -5.80 -4.04
C GLY A 341 28.67 -4.54 -3.18
N ARG A 342 29.68 -3.68 -3.37
CA ARG A 342 29.82 -2.37 -2.73
C ARG A 342 28.95 -1.34 -3.48
N TRP A 343 28.38 -0.38 -2.76
CA TRP A 343 27.66 0.78 -3.31
C TRP A 343 28.43 1.48 -4.45
N PRO A 344 27.77 1.90 -5.55
CA PRO A 344 28.33 2.91 -6.44
C PRO A 344 28.24 4.29 -5.78
N SER A 345 29.35 5.01 -5.74
CA SER A 345 29.38 6.42 -5.35
C SER A 345 28.76 7.27 -6.46
N PRO A 346 27.98 8.31 -6.12
CA PRO A 346 27.47 9.26 -7.11
C PRO A 346 28.64 10.06 -7.69
N THR A 347 28.73 10.09 -9.03
CA THR A 347 29.54 11.03 -9.82
C THR A 347 28.68 12.16 -10.32
#